data_AF-A0A933WXH1-F1
#
_entry.id   AF-A0A933WXH1-F1
#
_cell.length_a   1.000
_cell.length_b   1.000
_cell.length_c   1.000
_cell.angle_alpha   90.00
_cell.angle_beta   90.00
_cell.angle_gamma   90.00
#
_symmetry.space_group_name_H-M   'P 1'
#
loop_
_entity.id
_entity.type
_entity.pdbx_description
1 polymer ?
#
loop_
_entity_poly.entity_id
_entity_poly.type
_entity_poly.pdbx_seq_one_letter_code
_entity_poly.pdbx_strand_id
1 'polypeptide(L)'
;MALRAHIKHRLLLDEGLPRKEAYFQANNYHNLRHIVHDVNRGGARDNEVYAIANSELRLMVVFNTKDFRPLISPESVSVISLSTNLADKHIKA
;
A
#
# COMPACT_ATOMS: atom_id res chain seq x y z
N MET A 1 15.12 16.05 -26.36
CA MET A 1 14.76 14.88 -25.52
C MET A 1 13.71 15.34 -24.54
N ALA A 2 12.50 14.78 -24.57
CA ALA A 2 11.49 15.05 -23.56
C ALA A 2 11.96 14.47 -22.22
N LEU A 3 11.98 15.26 -21.15
CA LEU A 3 12.18 14.74 -19.79
C LEU A 3 11.06 13.71 -19.54
N ARG A 4 11.40 12.44 -19.35
CA ARG A 4 10.41 11.45 -18.86
C ARG A 4 9.98 11.92 -17.46
N ALA A 5 8.77 12.42 -17.34
CA ALA A 5 8.18 12.74 -16.05
C ALA A 5 8.18 11.46 -15.18
N HIS A 6 8.60 11.58 -13.92
CA HIS A 6 8.59 10.47 -12.99
C HIS A 6 7.14 10.04 -12.73
N ILE A 7 6.78 8.82 -13.16
CA ILE A 7 5.45 8.26 -12.92
C ILE A 7 5.38 7.82 -11.46
N LYS A 8 4.55 8.49 -10.67
CA LYS A 8 4.29 8.09 -9.28
C LYS A 8 3.35 6.88 -9.26
N HIS A 9 3.87 5.71 -8.93
CA HIS A 9 3.03 4.53 -8.67
C HIS A 9 2.05 4.82 -7.53
N ARG A 10 0.83 4.29 -7.64
CA ARG A 10 -0.21 4.45 -6.63
C ARG A 10 -0.16 3.27 -5.68
N LEU A 11 0.10 3.55 -4.40
CA LEU A 11 0.17 2.53 -3.37
C LEU A 11 -1.00 2.70 -2.38
N LEU A 12 -1.44 1.59 -1.81
CA LEU A 12 -2.39 1.53 -0.70
C LEU A 12 -1.72 0.79 0.47
N LEU A 13 -1.56 1.49 1.59
CA LEU A 13 -1.03 0.95 2.83
C LEU A 13 -2.19 0.31 3.61
N ASP A 14 -1.95 -0.91 4.06
CA ASP A 14 -2.82 -1.65 4.96
C ASP A 14 -2.87 -1.04 6.38
N GLU A 15 -3.84 -1.47 7.19
CA GLU A 15 -4.12 -0.92 8.52
C GLU A 15 -2.97 -1.11 9.51
N GLY A 16 -2.20 -2.19 9.39
CA GLY A 16 -1.05 -2.45 10.25
C GLY A 16 0.15 -1.51 10.01
N LEU A 17 0.16 -0.74 8.92
CA LEU A 17 1.26 0.16 8.60
C LEU A 17 1.06 1.55 9.24
N PRO A 18 2.15 2.28 9.50
CA PRO A 18 2.05 3.70 9.84
C PRO A 18 1.33 4.54 8.80
N ARG A 19 0.85 5.71 9.23
CA ARG A 19 0.23 6.69 8.32
C ARG A 19 1.21 7.10 7.22
N LYS A 20 0.69 7.51 6.06
CA LYS A 20 1.53 7.89 4.91
C LYS A 20 2.52 9.02 5.25
N GLU A 21 2.20 9.88 6.21
CA GLU A 21 3.05 10.98 6.67
C GLU A 21 4.36 10.50 7.31
N ALA A 22 4.38 9.29 7.88
CA ALA A 22 5.59 8.68 8.42
C ALA A 22 6.58 8.27 7.30
N TYR A 23 6.10 8.10 6.06
CA TYR A 23 6.90 7.66 4.93
C TYR A 23 7.29 8.82 4.02
N PHE A 24 7.99 9.82 4.55
CA PHE A 24 8.33 11.06 3.85
C PHE A 24 8.94 10.80 2.45
N GLN A 25 9.97 9.96 2.38
CA GLN A 25 10.61 9.62 1.11
C GLN A 25 9.66 8.91 0.15
N ALA A 26 8.93 7.88 0.60
CA ALA A 26 8.03 7.14 -0.27
C ALA A 26 6.86 8.02 -0.76
N ASN A 27 6.37 8.96 0.03
CA ASN A 27 5.32 9.90 -0.38
C ASN A 27 5.81 10.91 -1.45
N ASN A 28 7.12 11.18 -1.50
CA ASN A 28 7.72 12.00 -2.56
C ASN A 28 7.75 11.25 -3.91
N TYR A 29 8.00 9.94 -3.90
CA TYR A 29 8.12 9.13 -5.12
C TYR A 29 6.81 8.43 -5.54
N HIS A 30 5.86 8.24 -4.62
CA HIS A 30 4.64 7.48 -4.84
C HIS A 30 3.39 8.25 -4.41
N ASN A 31 2.24 7.87 -4.96
CA ASN A 31 0.94 8.33 -4.48
C ASN A 31 0.46 7.35 -3.40
N LEU A 32 0.82 7.63 -2.15
CA LEU A 32 0.44 6.82 -1.00
C LEU A 32 -0.99 7.18 -0.53
N ARG A 33 -1.77 6.16 -0.21
CA ARG A 33 -2.95 6.26 0.65
C ARG A 33 -2.90 5.19 1.71
N HIS A 34 -3.49 5.46 2.85
CA HIS A 34 -3.68 4.53 3.95
C HIS A 34 -5.15 4.12 4.05
N ILE A 35 -5.44 2.83 4.21
CA ILE A 35 -6.81 2.30 4.22
C ILE A 35 -7.68 2.95 5.32
N VAL A 36 -7.13 3.12 6.51
CA VAL A 36 -7.83 3.81 7.61
C VAL A 36 -7.90 5.32 7.39
N HIS A 37 -6.75 5.99 7.26
CA HIS A 37 -6.68 7.45 7.35
C HIS A 37 -7.06 8.21 6.08
N ASP A 38 -6.91 7.60 4.90
CA ASP A 38 -7.25 8.24 3.63
C ASP A 38 -8.52 7.67 2.99
N VAL A 39 -8.83 6.39 3.23
CA VAL A 39 -10.01 5.72 2.64
C VAL A 39 -11.16 5.56 3.65
N ASN A 40 -10.94 5.81 4.94
CA ASN A 40 -11.94 5.69 6.01
C ASN A 40 -12.57 4.28 6.06
N ARG A 41 -11.72 3.24 6.02
CA ARG A 41 -12.10 1.82 6.05
C ARG A 41 -11.29 1.03 7.08
N GLY A 42 -11.31 1.47 8.34
CA GLY A 42 -10.68 0.73 9.45
C GLY A 42 -11.47 -0.51 9.85
N GLY A 43 -10.77 -1.58 10.23
CA GLY A 43 -11.35 -2.89 10.54
C GLY A 43 -11.94 -3.62 9.32
N ALA A 44 -11.65 -3.13 8.11
CA ALA A 44 -12.09 -3.78 6.88
C ALA A 44 -11.42 -5.14 6.72
N ARG A 45 -12.16 -6.11 6.19
CA ARG A 45 -11.61 -7.45 5.91
C ARG A 45 -10.66 -7.40 4.73
N ASP A 46 -9.70 -8.31 4.67
CA ASP A 46 -8.68 -8.36 3.61
C ASP A 46 -9.27 -8.34 2.20
N ASN A 47 -10.38 -9.05 1.97
CA ASN A 47 -11.09 -9.06 0.69
C ASN A 47 -11.66 -7.68 0.31
N GLU A 48 -12.14 -6.91 1.29
CA GLU A 48 -12.63 -5.54 1.07
C GLU A 48 -11.48 -4.58 0.78
N VAL A 49 -10.38 -4.68 1.55
CA VAL A 49 -9.18 -3.86 1.31
C VAL A 49 -8.60 -4.16 -0.07
N TYR A 50 -8.54 -5.43 -0.45
CA TYR A 50 -8.08 -5.87 -1.76
C TYR A 50 -9.00 -5.39 -2.91
N ALA A 51 -10.32 -5.43 -2.71
CA ALA A 51 -11.27 -4.90 -3.68
C ALA A 51 -11.11 -3.38 -3.89
N ILE A 52 -10.87 -2.64 -2.80
CA ILE A 52 -10.58 -1.19 -2.86
C ILE A 52 -9.30 -0.96 -3.67
N ALA A 53 -8.22 -1.69 -3.35
CA ALA A 53 -6.94 -1.58 -4.05
C ALA A 53 -7.13 -1.80 -5.57
N ASN A 54 -7.89 -2.82 -5.96
CA ASN A 54 -8.24 -3.08 -7.36
C ASN A 54 -9.05 -1.96 -8.00
N SER A 55 -10.14 -1.53 -7.37
CA SER A 55 -11.01 -0.48 -7.91
C SER A 55 -10.28 0.85 -8.13
N GLU A 56 -9.30 1.16 -7.27
CA GLU A 56 -8.50 2.37 -7.36
C GLU A 56 -7.20 2.20 -8.16
N LEU A 57 -6.93 1.02 -8.72
CA LEU A 57 -5.69 0.68 -9.42
C LEU A 57 -4.44 1.00 -8.58
N ARG A 58 -4.45 0.58 -7.31
CA ARG A 58 -3.36 0.78 -6.35
C ARG A 58 -2.68 -0.54 -6.03
N LEU A 59 -1.36 -0.55 -6.07
CA LEU A 59 -0.57 -1.65 -5.52
C LEU A 59 -0.72 -1.65 -4.01
N MET A 60 -0.98 -2.82 -3.43
CA MET A 60 -1.21 -2.94 -2.00
C MET A 60 0.10 -3.23 -1.27
N VAL A 61 0.31 -2.59 -0.12
CA VAL A 61 1.47 -2.82 0.76
C VAL A 61 0.94 -3.31 2.10
N VAL A 62 1.38 -4.49 2.52
CA VAL A 62 0.88 -5.17 3.73
C VAL A 62 2.03 -5.70 4.58
N PHE A 63 1.80 -5.82 5.88
CA PHE A 63 2.61 -6.72 6.70
C PHE A 63 2.09 -8.13 6.52
N ASN A 64 2.96 -9.06 6.08
CA ASN A 64 2.62 -10.47 5.84
C ASN A 64 1.52 -10.70 4.77
N THR A 65 1.86 -11.43 3.71
CA THR A 65 0.92 -11.72 2.61
C THR A 65 0.06 -12.95 2.80
N LYS A 66 0.18 -13.71 3.90
CA LYS A 66 -0.51 -15.00 4.06
C LYS A 66 -2.01 -14.91 3.80
N ASP A 67 -2.67 -13.88 4.35
CA ASP A 67 -4.12 -13.71 4.27
C ASP A 67 -4.57 -13.15 2.90
N PHE A 68 -3.67 -12.46 2.20
CA PHE A 68 -3.91 -11.92 0.85
C PHE A 68 -3.61 -12.91 -0.27
N ARG A 69 -2.77 -13.93 -0.04
CA ARG A 69 -2.39 -14.92 -1.07
C ARG A 69 -3.58 -15.53 -1.83
N PRO A 70 -4.69 -15.92 -1.17
CA PRO A 70 -5.84 -16.48 -1.87
C PRO A 70 -6.56 -15.48 -2.79
N LEU A 71 -6.34 -14.18 -2.60
CA LEU A 71 -7.00 -13.11 -3.35
C LEU A 71 -6.21 -12.67 -4.59
N ILE A 72 -4.90 -12.94 -4.60
CA ILE A 72 -4.00 -12.47 -5.68
C ILE A 72 -4.29 -13.22 -6.98
N SER A 73 -4.55 -12.44 -8.04
CA SER A 73 -4.75 -12.93 -9.40
C SER A 73 -3.84 -12.21 -10.41
N PRO A 74 -3.43 -12.84 -11.52
CA PRO A 74 -2.65 -12.18 -12.57
C PRO A 74 -3.31 -10.92 -13.16
N GLU A 75 -4.64 -10.87 -13.16
CA GLU A 75 -5.44 -9.77 -13.74
C GLU A 75 -5.76 -8.64 -12.74
N SER A 76 -5.14 -8.68 -11.56
CA SER A 76 -5.47 -7.81 -10.44
C SER A 76 -4.24 -7.07 -9.90
N VAL A 77 -4.45 -6.11 -9.01
CA VAL A 77 -3.35 -5.33 -8.43
C VAL A 77 -2.40 -6.23 -7.65
N SER A 78 -1.10 -5.96 -7.81
CA SER A 78 -0.08 -6.70 -7.09
C SER A 78 0.00 -6.27 -5.62
N VAL A 79 0.48 -7.19 -4.80
CA VAL A 79 0.68 -7.00 -3.35
C VAL A 79 2.17 -7.05 -3.04
N ILE A 80 2.66 -6.06 -2.30
CA ILE A 80 4.02 -5.98 -1.77
C ILE A 80 3.97 -6.39 -0.30
N SER A 81 4.57 -7.53 0.03
CA SER A 81 4.70 -8.00 1.41
C SER A 81 5.90 -7.34 2.07
N LEU A 82 5.69 -6.75 3.25
CA LEU A 82 6.75 -6.36 4.15
C LEU A 82 6.94 -7.42 5.24
N SER A 83 8.15 -7.46 5.80
CA SER A 83 8.49 -8.31 6.95
C SER A 83 7.76 -7.82 8.19
N THR A 84 7.20 -8.74 8.97
CA THR A 84 6.56 -8.44 10.27
C THR A 84 7.56 -7.98 11.33
N ASN A 85 8.86 -8.14 11.10
CA ASN A 85 9.92 -7.65 11.98
C ASN A 85 10.30 -6.19 11.69
N LEU A 86 9.68 -5.56 10.68
CA LEU A 86 9.88 -4.15 10.39
C LEU A 86 9.11 -3.32 11.43
N ALA A 87 9.85 -2.71 12.36
CA ALA A 87 9.32 -1.75 13.32
C ALA A 87 9.42 -0.32 12.79
N ASP A 88 8.59 0.58 13.34
CA ASP A 88 8.53 1.99 12.97
C ASP A 88 9.89 2.70 13.04
N LYS A 89 10.75 2.31 13.99
CA LYS A 89 12.12 2.84 14.11
C LYS A 89 13.00 2.61 12.87
N HIS A 90 12.63 1.68 12.00
CA HIS A 90 13.34 1.41 10.75
C HIS A 90 12.84 2.28 9.59
N ILE A 91 11.72 2.98 9.77
CA ILE A 91 11.22 3.96 8.80
C ILE A 91 12.08 5.22 8.94
N LYS A 92 12.79 5.54 7.86
CA LYS A 92 13.60 6.75 7.79
C LYS A 92 12.74 7.90 7.28
N ALA A 93 12.71 9.00 8.03
CA ALA A 93 12.22 10.29 7.54
C ALA A 93 13.09 10.79 6.38
#